data_AF-A0A957CJ93-F1
#
_entry.id   AF-A0A957CJ93-F1
#
_cell.length_a   1.000
_cell.length_b   1.000
_cell.length_c   1.000
_cell.angle_alpha   90.00
_cell.angle_beta   90.00
_cell.angle_gamma   90.00
#
_symmetry.space_group_name_H-M   'P 1'
#
loop_
_entity.id
_entity.type
_entity.pdbx_description
1 polymer ?
#
loop_
_entity_poly.entity_id
_entity_poly.type
_entity_poly.pdbx_seq_one_letter_code
_entity_poly.pdbx_strand_id
1 'polypeptide(L)' 'MRDPKFKTQRWVAIQKDEIVGAGYYTQSNWFAHPQKFMIWIGVHPERQRSGIGSALYETIMHGLQP' A
#
# COMPACT_ATOMS: atom_id res chain seq x y z
N MET A 1 -16.12 0.99 12.61
CA MET A 1 -15.79 2.34 12.09
C MET A 1 -14.29 2.56 12.29
N ARG A 2 -13.56 3.09 11.30
CA ARG A 2 -12.11 3.34 11.45
C ARG A 2 -11.90 4.52 12.40
N ASP A 3 -11.01 4.37 13.38
CA ASP A 3 -10.62 5.48 14.25
C ASP A 3 -9.69 6.41 13.43
N PRO A 4 -10.03 7.71 13.28
CA PRO A 4 -9.28 8.66 12.47
C PRO A 4 -7.85 8.91 12.97
N LYS A 5 -7.51 8.50 14.20
CA LYS A 5 -6.14 8.55 14.73
C LYS A 5 -5.18 7.59 14.01
N PHE A 6 -5.69 6.53 13.39
CA PHE A 6 -4.87 5.55 12.68
C PHE A 6 -4.87 5.85 11.18
N LYS A 7 -3.68 6.08 10.63
CA LYS A 7 -3.55 6.32 9.20
C LYS A 7 -3.79 5.03 8.42
N THR A 8 -4.55 5.13 7.34
CA THR A 8 -4.73 4.05 6.36
C THR A 8 -4.94 4.64 4.98
N GLN A 9 -4.27 4.07 3.98
CA GLN A 9 -4.39 4.48 2.59
C GLN A 9 -4.12 3.29 1.67
N ARG A 10 -4.75 3.29 0.49
CA ARG A 10 -4.67 2.20 -0.49
C ARG A 10 -4.48 2.77 -1.90
N TRP A 11 -3.80 1.99 -2.72
CA TRP A 11 -3.53 2.28 -4.12
C TRP A 11 -3.77 1.04 -4.97
N VAL A 12 -4.06 1.29 -6.25
CA VAL A 12 -4.13 0.27 -7.29
C VAL A 12 -3.18 0.65 -8.41
N ALA A 13 -2.52 -0.34 -9.00
CA ALA A 13 -1.75 -0.17 -10.23
C ALA A 13 -2.65 -0.55 -11.41
N ILE A 14 -2.81 0.38 -12.36
CA ILE A 14 -3.66 0.18 -13.54
C ILE A 14 -2.76 0.16 -14.77
N GLN A 15 -2.94 -0.84 -15.63
CA GLN A 15 -2.28 -0.94 -16.93
C GLN A 15 -3.28 -1.44 -17.96
N LYS A 16 -3.42 -0.72 -19.09
CA LYS A 16 -4.40 -1.05 -20.15
C LYS A 16 -5.81 -1.27 -19.59
N ASP A 17 -6.23 -0.37 -18.69
CA ASP A 17 -7.53 -0.42 -18.00
C ASP A 17 -7.77 -1.64 -17.09
N GLU A 18 -6.75 -2.46 -16.84
CA GLU A 18 -6.79 -3.59 -15.90
C GLU A 18 -6.08 -3.23 -14.58
N ILE A 19 -6.67 -3.65 -13.45
CA ILE A 19 -5.98 -3.61 -12.16
C ILE A 19 -4.97 -4.77 -12.13
N VAL A 20 -3.68 -4.43 -12.19
CA VAL A 20 -2.56 -5.39 -12.23
C VAL A 20 -1.84 -5.53 -10.89
N GLY A 21 -2.18 -4.69 -9.92
CA GLY A 21 -1.66 -4.78 -8.57
C GLY A 21 -2.41 -3.84 -7.61
N ALA A 22 -2.22 -4.09 -6.33
CA ALA A 22 -2.77 -3.25 -5.26
C ALA A 22 -1.81 -3.21 -4.08
N GLY A 23 -1.90 -2.14 -3.30
CA GLY A 23 -1.13 -2.02 -2.08
C GLY A 23 -1.78 -1.08 -1.09
N TYR A 24 -1.43 -1.23 0.17
CA TYR A 24 -1.91 -0.35 1.23
C TYR A 24 -0.91 -0.26 2.38
N TYR A 25 -1.07 0.79 3.18
CA TYR A 25 -0.59 0.81 4.55
C TYR A 25 -1.77 0.92 5.54
N THR A 26 -1.57 0.40 6.74
CA THR A 26 -2.49 0.62 7.87
C THR A 26 -1.73 0.68 9.19
N GLN A 27 -2.23 1.50 10.11
CA GLN A 27 -1.85 1.42 11.53
C GLN A 27 -2.89 0.62 12.30
N SER A 28 -2.43 -0.04 13.36
CA SER A 28 -3.25 -0.84 14.26
C SER A 28 -3.14 -0.29 15.67
N ASN A 29 -4.26 -0.28 16.39
CA ASN A 29 -4.29 0.08 17.81
C ASN A 29 -3.48 -0.88 18.69
N TRP A 30 -3.29 -2.13 18.24
CA TRP A 30 -2.45 -3.12 18.92
C TRP A 30 -0.95 -2.80 18.87
N PHE A 31 -0.52 -1.95 17.92
CA PHE A 31 0.88 -1.54 17.74
C PHE A 31 0.98 -0.02 17.64
N ALA A 32 0.23 0.70 18.48
CA ALA A 32 0.07 2.14 18.42
C ALA A 32 1.41 2.89 18.62
N HIS A 33 2.13 3.06 17.52
CA HIS A 33 3.30 3.91 17.41
C HIS A 33 3.13 4.79 16.17
N PRO A 34 3.32 6.13 16.26
CA PRO A 34 2.99 7.06 15.18
C PRO A 34 3.65 6.74 13.83
N GLN A 35 4.81 6.08 13.86
CA GLN A 35 5.58 5.71 12.67
C GLN A 35 5.70 4.19 12.43
N LYS A 36 4.81 3.38 13.03
CA LYS A 36 4.77 1.93 12.75
C LYS A 36 3.55 1.59 11.91
N PHE A 37 3.80 0.97 10.76
CA PHE A 37 2.79 0.65 9.76
C PHE A 37 2.91 -0.81 9.34
N MET A 38 1.77 -1.43 9.02
CA MET A 38 1.72 -2.66 8.25
C MET A 38 1.53 -2.30 6.79
N ILE A 39 2.37 -2.86 5.92
CA ILE A 39 2.30 -2.68 4.47
C ILE A 39 1.92 -4.03 3.85
N TRP A 40 1.04 -3.98 2.85
CA TRP A 40 0.75 -5.12 1.99
C TRP A 40 0.83 -4.66 0.53
N ILE A 41 1.43 -5.50 -0.31
CA ILE A 41 1.51 -5.31 -1.76
C ILE A 41 1.24 -6.65 -2.42
N GLY A 42 0.34 -6.64 -3.40
CA GLY A 42 0.07 -7.78 -4.27
C GLY A 42 0.14 -7.36 -5.72
N VAL A 43 0.77 -8.19 -6.54
CA VAL A 43 0.84 -8.02 -8.00
C VAL A 43 0.23 -9.26 -8.63
N HIS A 44 -0.61 -9.06 -9.65
CA HIS A 44 -1.21 -10.15 -10.42
C HIS A 44 -0.11 -11.12 -10.88
N PRO A 45 -0.25 -12.45 -10.70
CA PRO A 45 0.82 -13.41 -10.97
C PRO A 45 1.46 -13.27 -12.35
N GLU A 46 0.64 -13.17 -13.40
CA GLU A 46 1.09 -12.98 -14.80
C GLU A 46 1.79 -11.62 -15.09
N ARG A 47 1.76 -10.70 -14.12
CA ARG A 47 2.36 -9.37 -14.23
C ARG A 47 3.53 -9.18 -13.26
N GLN A 48 3.94 -10.23 -12.54
CA GLN A 48 5.08 -10.16 -11.62
C GLN A 48 6.41 -9.94 -12.36
N ARG A 49 7.45 -9.54 -11.61
CA ARG A 49 8.81 -9.26 -12.14
C ARG A 49 8.87 -8.18 -13.23
N SER A 50 7.89 -7.28 -13.27
CA SER A 50 7.77 -6.17 -14.23
C SER A 50 7.94 -4.78 -13.61
N GLY A 51 8.30 -4.70 -12.32
CA GLY A 51 8.47 -3.43 -11.59
C GLY A 51 7.22 -2.89 -10.89
N ILE A 52 6.02 -3.45 -11.14
CA ILE A 52 4.76 -3.00 -10.52
C ILE A 52 4.84 -2.99 -8.98
N GLY A 53 5.40 -4.05 -8.38
CA GLY A 53 5.54 -4.16 -6.93
C GLY A 53 6.41 -3.06 -6.35
N SER A 54 7.54 -2.75 -7.01
CA SER A 54 8.44 -1.67 -6.61
C SER A 54 7.75 -0.31 -6.73
N ALA A 55 7.04 -0.05 -7.84
CA ALA A 55 6.30 1.19 -8.02
C ALA A 55 5.21 1.40 -6.95
N LEU A 56 4.49 0.32 -6.58
CA LEU A 56 3.53 0.36 -5.47
C LEU A 56 4.21 0.62 -4.13
N TYR A 57 5.36 -0.02 -3.87
CA TYR A 57 6.12 0.20 -2.64
C TYR A 57 6.60 1.65 -2.51
N GLU A 58 7.20 2.21 -3.56
CA GLU A 58 7.64 3.61 -3.59
C GLU A 58 6.47 4.57 -3.37
N THR A 59 5.33 4.32 -4.02
CA THR A 59 4.09 5.10 -3.84
C THR A 59 3.61 5.07 -2.39
N ILE A 60 3.63 3.90 -1.75
CA ILE A 60 3.28 3.75 -0.33
C ILE A 60 4.27 4.53 0.55
N MET A 61 5.57 4.42 0.30
CA MET A 61 6.60 5.11 1.08
C MET A 61 6.50 6.63 0.94
N HIS A 62 6.20 7.16 -0.25
CA HIS A 62 5.88 8.57 -0.44
C HIS A 62 4.63 8.98 0.36
N GLY A 63 3.58 8.16 0.36
CA GLY A 63 2.36 8.42 1.15
C GLY A 63 2.56 8.34 2.67
N LEU A 64 3.70 7.85 3.15
CA LEU A 64 4.06 7.75 4.57
C LEU A 64 5.00 8.88 5.05
N GLN A 65 5.48 9.74 4.15
CA GLN A 65 6.29 10.89 4.53
C GLN A 65 5.49 11.85 5.44
N PRO A 66 6.13 12.50 6.44
CA PRO A 66 5.47 13.40 7.40
C PRO A 66 4.75 14.58 6.77
#